data_AF-A0A5P2X0C7-F1
#
_entry.id   AF-A0A5P2X0C7-F1
#
_cell.length_a   1.000
_cell.length_b   1.000
_cell.length_c   1.000
_cell.angle_alpha   90.00
_cell.angle_beta   90.00
_cell.angle_gamma   90.00
#
_symmetry.space_group_name_H-M   'P 1'
#
loop_
_entity.id
_entity.type
_entity.pdbx_description
1 polymer ?
#
loop_
_entity_poly.entity_id
_entity_poly.type
_entity_poly.pdbx_seq_one_letter_code
_entity_poly.pdbx_strand_id
1 'polypeptide(L)'
;MTDLVAPHDLDTTALLEEYRSKVVPAATEFVRGRMSARDLRAIWLPYFRGSFLTYERAVQEAWRAAYGPDRGIEPGPPMADPKYADQLRYFPVTISHNNLERLIDVLEVELEDRTASATKLPERIIDFAYVIDALEGLMQSLSNKS
;
A
#
# COMPACT_ATOMS: atom_id res chain seq x y z
N MET A 1 -6.34 32.32 8.64
CA MET A 1 -6.69 31.37 7.56
C MET A 1 -5.41 30.66 7.22
N THR A 2 -5.24 29.45 7.75
CA THR A 2 -4.05 28.64 7.51
C THR A 2 -4.28 27.93 6.20
N ASP A 3 -3.45 28.20 5.19
CA ASP A 3 -3.50 27.47 3.94
C ASP A 3 -3.32 25.98 4.25
N LEU A 4 -4.38 25.21 3.96
CA LEU A 4 -4.36 23.76 4.00
C LEU A 4 -3.22 23.30 3.08
N VAL A 5 -2.36 22.40 3.58
CA VAL A 5 -1.32 21.77 2.74
C VAL A 5 -1.97 21.29 1.45
N ALA A 6 -1.47 21.79 0.33
CA ALA A 6 -2.10 21.57 -0.96
C ALA A 6 -2.02 20.08 -1.34
N PRO A 7 -3.07 19.50 -1.95
CA PRO A 7 -3.10 18.09 -2.38
C PRO A 7 -1.94 17.63 -3.29
N HIS A 8 -1.18 18.58 -3.85
CA HIS A 8 -0.02 18.33 -4.71
C HIS A 8 1.15 17.63 -4.00
N ASP A 9 1.22 17.65 -2.66
CA ASP A 9 2.30 16.98 -1.91
C ASP A 9 2.06 15.49 -1.64
N LEU A 10 0.90 14.94 -2.03
CA LEU A 10 0.53 13.53 -1.86
C LEU A 10 0.47 12.74 -3.18
N ASP A 11 1.25 13.17 -4.19
CA ASP A 11 1.33 12.50 -5.48
C ASP A 11 1.85 11.05 -5.34
N THR A 12 1.07 10.09 -5.84
CA THR A 12 1.41 8.66 -5.84
C THR A 12 2.26 8.25 -7.03
N THR A 13 2.60 9.15 -7.96
CA THR A 13 3.29 8.82 -9.22
C THR A 13 4.62 8.09 -8.99
N ALA A 14 5.53 8.65 -8.20
CA ALA A 14 6.81 8.01 -7.91
C ALA A 14 6.65 6.68 -7.15
N LEU A 15 5.69 6.62 -6.21
CA LEU A 15 5.38 5.40 -5.47
C LEU A 15 4.88 4.30 -6.42
N LEU A 16 3.99 4.65 -7.34
CA LEU A 16 3.40 3.76 -8.33
C LEU A 16 4.44 3.28 -9.36
N GLU A 17 5.32 4.15 -9.83
CA GLU A 17 6.42 3.78 -10.73
C GLU A 17 7.34 2.73 -10.09
N GLU A 18 7.69 2.93 -8.82
CA GLU A 18 8.51 1.96 -8.09
C GLU A 18 7.75 0.66 -7.81
N TYR A 19 6.47 0.75 -7.44
CA TYR A 19 5.60 -0.40 -7.25
C TYR A 19 5.51 -1.26 -8.53
N ARG A 20 5.31 -0.62 -9.69
CA ARG A 20 5.25 -1.29 -11.00
C ARG A 20 6.57 -1.90 -11.43
N SER A 21 7.69 -1.23 -11.15
CA SER A 21 9.00 -1.72 -11.59
C SER A 21 9.57 -2.82 -10.70
N LYS A 22 9.19 -2.86 -9.42
CA LYS A 22 9.76 -3.82 -8.44
C LYS A 22 8.74 -4.83 -7.92
N VAL A 23 7.60 -4.36 -7.42
CA VAL A 23 6.65 -5.20 -6.68
C VAL A 23 5.77 -6.04 -7.61
N VAL A 24 5.17 -5.44 -8.63
CA VAL A 24 4.29 -6.16 -9.57
C VAL A 24 5.00 -7.33 -10.27
N PRO A 25 6.24 -7.18 -10.78
CA PRO A 25 6.97 -8.30 -11.38
C PRO A 25 7.28 -9.39 -10.35
N ALA A 26 7.71 -9.04 -9.14
CA ALA A 26 8.00 -10.01 -8.09
C ALA A 26 6.76 -10.80 -7.66
N ALA A 27 5.64 -10.10 -7.45
CA ALA A 27 4.35 -10.70 -7.17
C ALA A 27 3.92 -11.67 -8.28
N THR A 28 4.11 -11.28 -9.56
CA THR A 28 3.81 -12.13 -10.72
C THR A 28 4.65 -13.41 -10.72
N GLU A 29 5.96 -13.31 -10.46
CA GLU A 29 6.85 -14.48 -10.39
C GLU A 29 6.49 -15.40 -9.22
N PHE A 30 6.12 -14.84 -8.07
CA PHE A 30 5.65 -15.61 -6.91
C PHE A 30 4.36 -16.36 -7.21
N VAL A 31 3.33 -15.68 -7.74
CA VAL A 31 2.03 -16.30 -8.10
C VAL A 31 2.20 -17.39 -9.15
N ARG A 32 3.13 -17.24 -10.09
CA ARG A 32 3.47 -18.26 -11.09
C ARG A 32 4.30 -19.43 -10.54
N GLY A 33 4.62 -19.41 -9.24
CA GLY A 33 5.41 -20.44 -8.59
C GLY A 33 6.89 -20.44 -8.99
N ARG A 34 7.41 -19.32 -9.50
CA ARG A 34 8.81 -19.16 -9.96
C ARG A 34 9.70 -18.40 -8.97
N MET A 35 9.13 -17.96 -7.86
CA MET A 35 9.82 -17.23 -6.78
C MET A 35 9.37 -17.80 -5.44
N SER A 36 10.29 -17.86 -4.48
CA SER A 36 9.98 -18.27 -3.10
C SER A 36 9.29 -17.13 -2.33
N ALA A 37 8.62 -17.45 -1.22
CA ALA A 37 8.06 -16.41 -0.35
C ALA A 37 9.16 -15.56 0.30
N ARG A 38 10.30 -16.17 0.65
CA ARG A 38 11.49 -15.44 1.16
C ARG A 38 12.04 -14.43 0.14
N ASP A 39 12.14 -14.82 -1.12
CA ASP A 39 12.62 -13.91 -2.18
C ASP A 39 11.61 -12.77 -2.42
N LEU A 40 10.31 -13.07 -2.43
CA LEU A 40 9.26 -12.06 -2.49
C LEU A 40 9.40 -11.05 -1.33
N ARG A 41 9.58 -11.54 -0.10
CA ARG A 41 9.78 -10.70 1.09
C ARG A 41 11.02 -9.81 0.95
N ALA A 42 12.12 -10.36 0.44
CA ALA A 42 13.38 -9.64 0.25
C ALA A 42 13.25 -8.49 -0.76
N ILE A 43 12.36 -8.60 -1.75
CA ILE A 43 12.05 -7.51 -2.70
C ILE A 43 11.06 -6.51 -2.10
N TRP A 44 10.03 -7.00 -1.43
CA TRP A 44 8.96 -6.18 -0.86
C TRP A 44 9.43 -5.30 0.30
N LEU A 45 10.23 -5.84 1.22
CA LEU A 45 10.61 -5.15 2.45
C LEU A 45 11.38 -3.82 2.22
N PRO A 46 12.37 -3.75 1.31
CA PRO A 46 13.02 -2.48 0.97
C PRO A 46 12.06 -1.44 0.40
N TYR A 47 11.12 -1.83 -0.47
CA TYR A 47 10.10 -0.92 -0.99
C TYR A 47 9.17 -0.42 0.13
N PHE A 48 8.70 -1.33 0.99
CA PHE A 48 7.80 -1.02 2.10
C PHE A 48 8.44 -0.05 3.10
N ARG A 49 9.69 -0.31 3.51
CA ARG A 49 10.43 0.54 4.47
C ARG A 49 11.05 1.79 3.84
N GLY A 50 11.08 1.88 2.52
CA GLY A 50 11.63 3.01 1.78
C GLY A 50 10.54 3.94 1.27
N SER A 51 10.18 3.76 0.01
CA SER A 51 9.30 4.67 -0.73
C SER A 51 7.89 4.69 -0.15
N PHE A 52 7.34 3.54 0.23
CA PHE A 52 6.03 3.51 0.89
C PHE A 52 6.06 4.21 2.26
N LEU A 53 7.06 3.96 3.12
CA LEU A 53 7.16 4.63 4.41
C LEU A 53 7.27 6.16 4.28
N THR A 54 7.92 6.64 3.21
CA THR A 54 7.99 8.07 2.89
C THR A 54 6.61 8.63 2.56
N TYR A 55 5.86 7.94 1.69
CA TYR A 55 4.48 8.28 1.37
C TYR A 55 3.57 8.27 2.61
N GLU A 56 3.65 7.23 3.45
CA GLU A 56 2.83 7.10 4.66
C GLU A 56 3.06 8.27 5.63
N ARG A 57 4.33 8.69 5.80
CA ARG A 57 4.67 9.86 6.62
C ARG A 57 4.06 11.14 6.06
N ALA A 58 4.16 11.36 4.74
CA ALA A 58 3.57 12.52 4.10
C ALA A 58 2.04 12.58 4.30
N VAL A 59 1.33 11.44 4.16
CA VAL A 59 -0.11 11.35 4.45
C VAL A 59 -0.41 11.70 5.90
N GLN A 60 0.37 11.18 6.85
CA GLN A 60 0.18 11.50 8.27
C GLN A 60 0.48 12.97 8.60
N GLU A 61 1.50 13.56 8.00
CA GLU A 61 1.86 14.96 8.17
C GLU A 61 0.77 15.88 7.61
N ALA A 62 0.27 15.60 6.40
CA ALA A 62 -0.85 16.31 5.81
C ALA A 62 -2.12 16.23 6.69
N TRP A 63 -2.41 15.04 7.24
CA TRP A 63 -3.51 14.88 8.19
C TRP A 63 -3.33 15.72 9.47
N ARG A 64 -2.15 15.66 10.11
CA ARG A 64 -1.87 16.44 11.32
C ARG A 64 -1.90 17.94 11.06
N ALA A 65 -1.38 18.40 9.93
CA ALA A 65 -1.39 19.81 9.56
C ALA A 65 -2.81 20.35 9.36
N ALA A 66 -3.67 19.56 8.73
CA ALA A 66 -5.05 19.96 8.46
C ALA A 66 -5.94 19.94 9.72
N TYR A 67 -5.69 19.02 10.68
CA TYR A 67 -6.66 18.74 11.76
C TYR A 67 -6.12 18.81 13.19
N GLY A 68 -4.83 19.06 13.35
CA GLY A 68 -4.14 19.17 14.64
C GLY A 68 -3.74 17.82 15.24
N PRO A 69 -2.71 17.77 16.10
CA PRO A 69 -2.24 16.54 16.73
C PRO A 69 -3.24 15.92 17.71
N ASP A 70 -4.21 16.71 18.19
CA ASP A 70 -5.20 16.32 19.20
C ASP A 70 -6.42 15.59 18.61
N ARG A 71 -6.62 15.67 17.29
CA ARG A 71 -7.68 14.94 16.61
C ARG A 71 -7.09 13.65 16.05
N GLY A 72 -7.32 12.54 16.74
CA GLY A 72 -7.03 11.21 16.19
C GLY A 72 -7.68 11.03 14.82
N ILE A 73 -7.19 10.07 14.04
CA ILE A 73 -7.86 9.65 12.80
C ILE A 73 -9.29 9.25 13.20
N GLU A 74 -10.31 9.91 12.62
CA GLU A 74 -11.70 9.55 12.88
C GLU A 74 -11.91 8.08 12.47
N PRO A 75 -12.28 7.18 13.41
CA PRO A 75 -12.65 5.82 13.05
C PRO A 75 -14.08 5.85 12.52
N GLY A 76 -14.30 5.62 11.22
CA GLY A 76 -15.67 5.48 10.72
C GLY A 76 -15.86 5.36 9.20
N PRO A 77 -17.08 4.96 8.75
CA PRO A 77 -17.48 4.83 7.34
C PRO A 77 -17.61 6.20 6.63
N PRO A 78 -17.88 6.27 5.31
CA PRO A 78 -17.61 7.41 4.41
C PRO A 78 -18.48 8.68 4.61
N MET A 79 -19.16 8.84 5.75
CA MET A 79 -19.66 10.15 6.19
C MET A 79 -18.62 10.89 7.04
N ALA A 80 -17.33 10.63 6.79
CA ALA A 80 -16.31 11.53 7.27
C ALA A 80 -16.65 12.94 6.78
N ASP A 81 -16.48 13.93 7.66
CA ASP A 81 -16.86 15.30 7.36
C ASP A 81 -16.36 15.69 5.96
N PRO A 82 -17.22 16.20 5.06
CA PRO A 82 -16.85 16.52 3.68
C PRO A 82 -15.59 17.38 3.56
N LYS A 83 -15.27 18.17 4.59
CA LYS A 83 -14.03 18.95 4.68
C LYS A 83 -12.73 18.12 4.75
N TYR A 84 -12.85 16.79 4.92
CA TYR A 84 -11.73 15.84 5.01
C TYR A 84 -11.65 14.90 3.80
N ALA A 85 -12.59 15.00 2.86
CA ALA A 85 -12.75 14.04 1.78
C ALA A 85 -11.48 13.91 0.92
N ASP A 86 -10.75 15.00 0.66
CA ASP A 86 -9.56 14.95 -0.19
C ASP A 86 -8.39 14.22 0.49
N GLN A 87 -8.10 14.53 1.76
CA GLN A 87 -7.04 13.86 2.52
C GLN A 87 -7.37 12.38 2.75
N LEU A 88 -8.64 12.05 3.00
CA LEU A 88 -9.08 10.67 3.23
C LEU A 88 -8.93 9.76 2.01
N ARG A 89 -8.83 10.31 0.79
CA ARG A 89 -8.62 9.52 -0.43
C ARG A 89 -7.26 8.84 -0.51
N TYR A 90 -6.28 9.29 0.28
CA TYR A 90 -4.91 8.77 0.29
C TYR A 90 -4.69 7.65 1.32
N PHE A 91 -5.52 7.60 2.38
CA PHE A 91 -5.44 6.57 3.42
C PHE A 91 -5.68 5.14 2.93
N PRO A 92 -6.58 4.87 1.97
CA PRO A 92 -6.73 3.53 1.41
C PRO A 92 -5.42 2.93 0.87
N VAL A 93 -4.51 3.74 0.31
CA VAL A 93 -3.18 3.27 -0.13
C VAL A 93 -2.36 2.79 1.07
N THR A 94 -2.35 3.57 2.15
CA THR A 94 -1.66 3.22 3.41
C THR A 94 -2.21 1.94 4.04
N ILE A 95 -3.53 1.82 4.12
CA ILE A 95 -4.20 0.65 4.69
C ILE A 95 -3.87 -0.61 3.88
N SER A 96 -3.98 -0.53 2.54
CA SER A 96 -3.72 -1.65 1.65
C SER A 96 -2.25 -2.11 1.70
N HIS A 97 -1.28 -1.21 1.72
CA HIS A 97 0.13 -1.57 1.88
C HIS A 97 0.41 -2.27 3.22
N ASN A 98 -0.14 -1.74 4.31
CA ASN A 98 0.02 -2.35 5.64
C ASN A 98 -0.64 -3.73 5.74
N ASN A 99 -1.77 -3.94 5.05
CA ASN A 99 -2.41 -5.25 4.98
C ASN A 99 -1.60 -6.23 4.12
N LEU A 100 -1.06 -5.77 2.99
CA LEU A 100 -0.20 -6.56 2.12
C LEU A 100 1.10 -6.96 2.82
N GLU A 101 1.71 -6.07 3.61
CA GLU A 101 2.86 -6.39 4.47
C GLU A 101 2.58 -7.58 5.38
N ARG A 102 1.45 -7.54 6.10
CA ARG A 102 1.04 -8.63 7.00
C ARG A 102 0.80 -9.93 6.24
N LEU A 103 0.21 -9.87 5.05
CA LEU A 103 -0.01 -11.04 4.22
C LEU A 103 1.31 -11.65 3.74
N ILE A 104 2.26 -10.82 3.28
CA ILE A 104 3.58 -11.27 2.84
C ILE A 104 4.36 -11.87 4.01
N ASP A 105 4.29 -11.29 5.21
CA ASP A 105 4.89 -11.88 6.42
C ASP A 105 4.31 -13.26 6.74
N VAL A 106 2.98 -13.43 6.65
CA VAL A 106 2.33 -14.73 6.87
C VAL A 106 2.78 -15.75 5.82
N LEU A 107 2.87 -15.34 4.55
CA LEU A 107 3.33 -16.21 3.46
C LEU A 107 4.80 -16.60 3.62
N GLU A 108 5.66 -15.69 4.07
CA GLU A 108 7.07 -15.96 4.32
C GLU A 108 7.26 -16.96 5.45
N VAL A 109 6.53 -16.81 6.58
CA VAL A 109 6.54 -17.76 7.68
C VAL A 109 5.95 -19.12 7.28
N GLU A 110 4.91 -19.13 6.45
CA GLU A 110 4.27 -20.38 6.02
C GLU A 110 5.14 -21.15 5.04
N LEU A 111 5.72 -20.48 4.04
CA LEU A 111 6.33 -21.12 2.88
C LEU A 111 7.85 -21.14 2.94
N GLU A 112 8.47 -20.16 3.60
CA GLU A 112 9.92 -19.94 3.66
C GLU A 112 10.54 -19.92 2.25
N ASP A 113 11.42 -20.89 1.95
CA ASP A 113 12.09 -21.05 0.65
C ASP A 113 11.20 -21.70 -0.42
N ARG A 114 9.94 -22.03 -0.10
CA ARG A 114 9.01 -22.66 -1.03
C ARG A 114 8.20 -21.62 -1.81
N THR A 115 7.63 -22.07 -2.92
CA THR A 115 6.84 -21.25 -3.84
C THR A 115 5.34 -21.34 -3.53
N ALA A 116 4.54 -20.49 -4.18
CA ALA A 116 3.09 -20.40 -3.96
C ALA A 116 2.35 -21.74 -4.08
N SER A 117 2.82 -22.68 -4.91
CA SER A 117 2.17 -24.00 -5.07
C SER A 117 2.25 -24.89 -3.83
N ALA A 118 3.13 -24.56 -2.87
CA ALA A 118 3.27 -25.29 -1.62
C ALA A 118 2.32 -24.79 -0.50
N THR A 119 1.50 -23.76 -0.77
CA THR A 119 0.53 -23.28 0.22
C THR A 119 -0.53 -24.32 0.53
N LYS A 120 -0.99 -24.33 1.78
CA LYS A 120 -2.14 -25.15 2.19
C LYS A 120 -3.48 -24.49 1.86
N LEU A 121 -3.48 -23.20 1.54
CA LEU A 121 -4.69 -22.39 1.30
C LEU A 121 -4.52 -21.60 -0.01
N PRO A 122 -4.84 -22.20 -1.16
CA PRO A 122 -4.70 -21.56 -2.48
C PRO A 122 -5.43 -20.21 -2.58
N GLU A 123 -6.52 -20.02 -1.82
CA GLU A 123 -7.27 -18.78 -1.75
C GLU A 123 -6.39 -17.60 -1.30
N ARG A 124 -5.39 -17.82 -0.44
CA ARG A 124 -4.46 -16.76 -0.01
C ARG A 124 -3.62 -16.21 -1.15
N ILE A 125 -3.25 -17.05 -2.12
CA ILE A 125 -2.48 -16.64 -3.29
C ILE A 125 -3.36 -15.85 -4.26
N ILE A 126 -4.64 -16.22 -4.37
CA ILE A 126 -5.64 -15.49 -5.16
C ILE A 126 -5.89 -14.12 -4.53
N ASP A 127 -6.13 -14.07 -3.21
CA ASP A 127 -6.32 -12.82 -2.47
C ASP A 127 -5.10 -11.91 -2.57
N PHE A 128 -3.88 -12.48 -2.46
CA PHE A 128 -2.63 -11.75 -2.68
C PHE A 128 -2.60 -11.11 -4.07
N ALA A 129 -2.86 -11.88 -5.14
CA ALA A 129 -2.86 -11.37 -6.50
C ALA A 129 -3.90 -10.26 -6.70
N TYR A 130 -5.09 -10.44 -6.14
CA TYR A 130 -6.16 -9.44 -6.20
C TYR A 130 -5.77 -8.14 -5.48
N VAL A 131 -5.14 -8.23 -4.32
CA VAL A 131 -4.67 -7.04 -3.57
C VAL A 131 -3.59 -6.30 -4.35
N ILE A 132 -2.67 -7.02 -5.02
CA ILE A 132 -1.64 -6.40 -5.86
C ILE A 132 -2.28 -5.56 -6.98
N ASP A 133 -3.19 -6.16 -7.74
CA ASP A 133 -3.87 -5.49 -8.86
C ASP A 133 -4.74 -4.32 -8.37
N ALA A 134 -5.50 -4.52 -7.28
CA ALA A 134 -6.37 -3.50 -6.72
C ALA A 134 -5.57 -2.30 -6.18
N LEU A 135 -4.42 -2.55 -5.55
CA LEU A 135 -3.54 -1.51 -5.03
C LEU A 135 -2.89 -0.70 -6.17
N GLU A 136 -2.46 -1.35 -7.25
CA GLU A 136 -1.98 -0.66 -8.45
C GLU A 136 -3.08 0.25 -9.02
N GLY A 137 -4.29 -0.27 -9.20
CA GLY A 137 -5.42 0.49 -9.73
C GLY A 137 -5.78 1.69 -8.84
N LEU A 138 -5.76 1.51 -7.52
CA LEU A 138 -5.98 2.58 -6.56
C LEU A 138 -4.92 3.68 -6.69
N MET A 139 -3.63 3.33 -6.69
CA MET A 139 -2.56 4.31 -6.83
C MET A 139 -2.59 5.01 -8.20
N GLN A 140 -2.93 4.30 -9.27
CA GLN A 140 -3.12 4.88 -10.61
C GLN A 140 -4.24 5.93 -10.60
N SER A 141 -5.35 5.66 -9.90
CA SER A 141 -6.49 6.58 -9.81
C SER A 141 -6.15 7.90 -9.08
N LEU A 142 -5.11 7.88 -8.25
CA LEU A 142 -4.60 9.04 -7.51
C LEU A 142 -3.50 9.77 -8.27
N SER A 143 -2.68 9.08 -9.07
CA SER A 143 -1.61 9.68 -9.88
C SER A 143 -2.11 10.56 -11.05
N ASN A 144 -3.33 10.31 -11.57
CA ASN A 144 -3.86 11.00 -12.74
C ASN A 144 -4.66 12.28 -12.42
N LYS A 145 -4.58 12.79 -11.19
CA LYS A 145 -5.21 14.05 -10.79
C LYS A 145 -4.14 15.05 -10.33
N SER A 146 -3.38 15.59 -11.28
CA SER A 146 -2.61 16.83 -11.14
C SER A 146 -3.29 17.96 -11.88
#